data_AF-A0A955TYM8-F1
#
_entry.id   AF-A0A955TYM8-F1
#
_cell.length_a   1.000
_cell.length_b   1.000
_cell.length_c   1.000
_cell.angle_alpha   90.00
_cell.angle_beta   90.00
_cell.angle_gamma   90.00
#
_symmetry.space_group_name_H-M   'P 1'
#
loop_
_entity.id
_entity.type
_entity.pdbx_description
1 polymer ?
#
loop_
_entity_poly.entity_id
_entity_poly.type
_entity_poly.pdbx_seq_one_letter_code
_entity_poly.pdbx_strand_id
1 'polypeptide(L)'
;MSDNRYFKYKKVQIENFLKREFEKSFKGAGRISIRKRQKFMSRINKKVSRQFGKDVLCLVDFSRQGFTTLVSPSHQESTGKGRLFHSFVHPQVAYTSHCVDRFSERTETGENCVISLDDYLEEALLTFGLHEGYLICRHGVFAYELENDRFVIKTFISSEMLSEEQVRQFYGWDVVSAISPEIIAEDDSECDFLLAEDQPSSTPSGDL
;
A
#
# COMPACT_ATOMS: atom_id res chain seq x y z
N MET A 1 -14.47 11.90 -24.11
CA MET A 1 -14.72 12.91 -23.04
C MET A 1 -15.94 12.61 -22.15
N SER A 2 -16.94 11.85 -22.63
CA SER A 2 -18.11 11.41 -21.84
C SER A 2 -17.75 10.38 -20.77
N ASP A 3 -16.91 9.40 -21.11
CA ASP A 3 -16.56 8.28 -20.22
C ASP A 3 -15.82 8.78 -18.98
N ASN A 4 -14.81 9.65 -19.15
CA ASN A 4 -14.09 10.25 -18.02
C ASN A 4 -15.03 10.96 -17.02
N ARG A 5 -16.07 11.66 -17.50
CA ARG A 5 -17.08 12.28 -16.61
C ARG A 5 -17.93 11.23 -15.89
N TYR A 6 -18.33 10.16 -16.56
CA TYR A 6 -19.07 9.05 -15.96
C TYR A 6 -18.26 8.34 -14.86
N PHE A 7 -16.98 8.04 -15.09
CA PHE A 7 -16.13 7.38 -14.09
C PHE A 7 -15.80 8.29 -12.91
N LYS A 8 -15.54 9.58 -13.15
CA LYS A 8 -15.41 10.57 -12.05
C LYS A 8 -16.67 10.63 -11.21
N TYR A 9 -17.85 10.62 -11.84
CA TYR A 9 -19.11 10.59 -11.13
C TYR A 9 -19.30 9.29 -10.34
N LYS A 10 -19.00 8.12 -10.94
CA LYS A 10 -19.02 6.80 -10.28
C LYS A 10 -18.09 6.78 -9.05
N LYS A 11 -16.87 7.32 -9.18
CA LYS A 11 -15.89 7.45 -8.10
C LYS A 11 -16.45 8.25 -6.93
N VAL A 12 -16.99 9.44 -7.18
CA VAL A 12 -17.62 10.29 -6.16
C VAL A 12 -18.82 9.59 -5.49
N GLN A 13 -19.62 8.84 -6.25
CA GLN A 13 -20.73 8.07 -5.68
C GLN A 13 -20.25 6.96 -4.74
N ILE A 14 -19.18 6.24 -5.11
CA ILE A 14 -18.59 5.18 -4.28
C ILE A 14 -17.97 5.79 -3.02
N GLU A 15 -17.20 6.86 -3.15
CA GLU A 15 -16.56 7.53 -2.00
C GLU A 15 -17.61 8.08 -1.01
N ASN A 16 -18.70 8.68 -1.50
CA ASN A 16 -19.84 9.08 -0.66
C ASN A 16 -20.58 7.89 -0.02
N PHE A 17 -20.62 6.76 -0.70
CA PHE A 17 -21.15 5.52 -0.11
C PHE A 17 -20.23 5.00 1.01
N LEU A 18 -18.92 4.96 0.77
CA LEU A 18 -17.90 4.56 1.76
C LEU A 18 -17.97 5.43 3.01
N LYS A 19 -18.02 6.76 2.83
CA LYS A 19 -18.14 7.72 3.92
C LYS A 19 -19.36 7.42 4.81
N ARG A 20 -20.54 7.26 4.21
CA ARG A 20 -21.77 6.93 4.96
C ARG A 20 -21.68 5.60 5.70
N GLU A 21 -21.08 4.58 5.08
CA GLU A 21 -20.91 3.29 5.76
C GLU A 21 -19.86 3.34 6.86
N PHE A 22 -18.80 4.15 6.70
CA PHE A 22 -17.79 4.39 7.72
C PHE A 22 -18.42 5.05 8.95
N GLU A 23 -19.17 6.13 8.77
CA GLU A 23 -19.87 6.87 9.84
C GLU A 23 -20.87 5.99 10.61
N LYS A 24 -21.54 5.04 9.92
CA LYS A 24 -22.41 4.05 10.59
C LYS A 24 -21.64 3.06 11.47
N SER A 25 -20.40 2.78 11.11
CA SER A 25 -19.61 1.68 11.68
C SER A 25 -18.70 2.14 12.81
N PHE A 26 -18.21 3.37 12.70
CA PHE A 26 -17.27 3.97 13.63
C PHE A 26 -17.89 5.26 14.15
N LYS A 27 -18.37 5.19 15.40
CA LYS A 27 -18.89 6.35 16.12
C LYS A 27 -17.80 6.84 17.08
N GLY A 28 -17.24 8.01 16.82
CA GLY A 28 -16.22 8.65 17.67
C GLY A 28 -14.81 8.67 17.06
N ALA A 29 -13.95 9.53 17.62
CA ALA A 29 -12.60 9.81 17.14
C ALA A 29 -11.52 8.82 17.66
N GLY A 30 -11.94 7.64 18.13
CA GLY A 30 -11.02 6.66 18.69
C GLY A 30 -10.25 5.88 17.62
N ARG A 31 -9.03 5.43 17.96
CA ARG A 31 -8.20 4.61 17.07
C ARG A 31 -8.93 3.31 16.67
N ILE A 32 -8.95 3.00 15.37
CA ILE A 32 -9.57 1.80 14.83
C ILE A 32 -8.52 0.69 14.70
N SER A 33 -8.70 -0.41 15.42
CA SER A 33 -7.80 -1.57 15.39
C SER A 33 -7.84 -2.31 14.04
N ILE A 34 -6.73 -2.97 13.67
CA ILE A 34 -6.61 -3.74 12.42
C ILE A 34 -7.77 -4.73 12.25
N ARG A 35 -8.14 -5.47 13.30
CA ARG A 35 -9.29 -6.41 13.27
C ARG A 35 -10.61 -5.73 12.91
N LYS A 36 -10.85 -4.51 13.39
CA LYS A 36 -12.03 -3.72 13.03
C LYS A 36 -11.95 -3.23 11.57
N ARG A 37 -10.77 -2.83 11.10
CA ARG A 37 -10.53 -2.45 9.69
C ARG A 37 -10.81 -3.63 8.75
N GLN A 38 -10.26 -4.81 9.03
CA GLN A 38 -10.51 -6.05 8.28
C GLN A 38 -12.00 -6.37 8.15
N LYS A 39 -12.71 -6.38 9.29
CA LYS A 39 -14.15 -6.67 9.31
C LYS A 39 -14.95 -5.63 8.52
N PHE A 40 -14.54 -4.36 8.60
CA PHE A 40 -15.15 -3.29 7.82
C PHE A 40 -14.90 -3.48 6.32
N MET A 41 -13.64 -3.64 5.90
CA MET A 41 -13.26 -3.79 4.49
C MET A 41 -13.89 -5.03 3.86
N SER A 42 -13.90 -6.18 4.53
CA SER A 42 -14.56 -7.40 4.03
C SER A 42 -16.06 -7.17 3.76
N ARG A 43 -16.75 -6.44 4.64
CA ARG A 43 -18.17 -6.10 4.46
C ARG A 43 -18.37 -5.06 3.36
N ILE A 44 -17.52 -4.05 3.30
CA ILE A 44 -17.56 -2.99 2.28
C ILE A 44 -17.31 -3.57 0.90
N ASN A 45 -16.27 -4.37 0.70
CA ASN A 45 -15.94 -4.99 -0.57
C ASN A 45 -17.14 -5.81 -1.10
N LYS A 46 -17.84 -6.55 -0.22
CA LYS A 46 -19.09 -7.26 -0.59
C LYS A 46 -20.21 -6.32 -1.02
N LYS A 47 -20.41 -5.18 -0.33
CA LYS A 47 -21.47 -4.22 -0.67
C LYS A 47 -21.15 -3.45 -1.96
N VAL A 48 -19.91 -2.98 -2.10
CA VAL A 48 -19.43 -2.26 -3.28
C VAL A 48 -19.49 -3.16 -4.50
N SER A 49 -19.01 -4.41 -4.40
CA SER A 49 -19.10 -5.37 -5.52
C SER A 49 -20.53 -5.64 -5.98
N ARG A 50 -21.51 -5.62 -5.06
CA ARG A 50 -22.93 -5.79 -5.40
C ARG A 50 -23.55 -4.55 -6.04
N GLN A 51 -23.14 -3.36 -5.61
CA GLN A 51 -23.77 -2.10 -6.01
C GLN A 51 -23.10 -1.43 -7.21
N PHE A 52 -21.78 -1.54 -7.33
CA PHE A 52 -20.96 -0.80 -8.29
C PHE A 52 -20.13 -1.68 -9.22
N GLY A 53 -20.08 -3.00 -8.95
CA GLY A 53 -19.32 -3.98 -9.73
C GLY A 53 -18.02 -4.42 -9.05
N LYS A 54 -17.46 -5.55 -9.52
CA LYS A 54 -16.21 -6.15 -9.01
C LYS A 54 -14.95 -5.40 -9.48
N ASP A 55 -15.14 -4.44 -10.37
CA ASP A 55 -14.13 -3.60 -10.97
C ASP A 55 -13.69 -2.45 -10.05
N VAL A 56 -13.88 -2.55 -8.73
CA VAL A 56 -13.64 -1.44 -7.80
C VAL A 56 -12.70 -1.86 -6.66
N LEU A 57 -11.64 -1.10 -6.45
CA LEU A 57 -10.78 -1.17 -5.26
C LEU A 57 -11.05 0.04 -4.38
N CYS A 58 -11.40 -0.19 -3.12
CA CYS A 58 -11.64 0.85 -2.13
C CYS A 58 -10.44 0.96 -1.19
N LEU A 59 -9.86 2.16 -1.09
CA LEU A 59 -8.79 2.50 -0.17
C LEU A 59 -9.35 3.42 0.91
N VAL A 60 -9.07 3.11 2.16
CA VAL A 60 -9.61 3.84 3.32
C VAL A 60 -8.47 4.22 4.25
N ASP A 61 -8.25 5.52 4.40
CA ASP A 61 -7.40 6.06 5.45
C ASP A 61 -8.20 6.09 6.75
N PHE A 62 -8.01 5.06 7.57
CA PHE A 62 -8.69 4.93 8.86
C PHE A 62 -8.20 5.95 9.91
N SER A 63 -7.07 6.63 9.67
CA SER A 63 -6.53 7.63 10.58
C SER A 63 -7.12 9.01 10.33
N ARG A 64 -7.24 9.41 9.05
CA ARG A 64 -7.78 10.71 8.64
C ARG A 64 -9.21 10.66 8.11
N GLN A 65 -9.82 9.47 8.10
CA GLN A 65 -11.15 9.22 7.52
C GLN A 65 -11.21 9.62 6.04
N GLY A 66 -10.12 9.37 5.31
CA GLY A 66 -10.00 9.60 3.87
C GLY A 66 -10.48 8.40 3.07
N PHE A 67 -11.09 8.64 1.91
CA PHE A 67 -11.57 7.60 1.02
C PHE A 67 -11.01 7.83 -0.38
N THR A 68 -10.42 6.81 -0.97
CA THR A 68 -9.96 6.84 -2.36
C THR A 68 -10.47 5.60 -3.06
N THR A 69 -11.11 5.77 -4.21
CA THR A 69 -11.61 4.64 -5.01
C THR A 69 -10.87 4.55 -6.35
N LEU A 70 -10.45 3.33 -6.70
CA LEU A 70 -9.87 3.00 -8.00
C LEU A 70 -10.83 2.08 -8.76
N VAL A 71 -11.04 2.34 -10.05
CA VAL A 71 -11.99 1.60 -10.89
C VAL A 71 -11.24 0.99 -12.08
N SER A 72 -11.53 -0.27 -12.38
CA SER A 72 -10.97 -1.05 -13.49
C SER A 72 -11.92 -1.06 -14.70
N PRO A 73 -11.42 -1.14 -15.94
CA PRO A 73 -10.01 -0.94 -16.30
C PRO A 73 -9.61 0.52 -16.03
N SER A 74 -8.33 0.74 -15.69
CA SER A 74 -7.80 2.10 -15.69
C SER A 74 -7.90 2.66 -17.11
N HIS A 75 -8.35 3.92 -17.22
CA HIS A 75 -8.48 4.61 -18.50
C HIS A 75 -7.16 4.90 -19.20
N GLN A 76 -6.04 4.67 -18.52
CA GLN A 76 -4.73 4.85 -19.07
C GLN A 76 -4.05 3.49 -19.15
N GLU A 77 -3.62 3.14 -20.37
CA GLU A 77 -3.07 1.83 -20.69
C GLU A 77 -1.59 1.71 -20.29
N SER A 78 -0.90 2.84 -20.14
CA SER A 78 0.54 2.90 -19.89
C SER A 78 0.86 3.81 -18.70
N THR A 79 1.82 3.37 -17.90
CA THR A 79 2.53 4.18 -16.91
C THR A 79 3.94 4.40 -17.43
N GLY A 80 4.60 5.50 -17.08
CA GLY A 80 6.01 5.73 -17.45
C GLY A 80 7.03 4.78 -16.78
N LYS A 81 6.55 3.72 -16.12
CA LYS A 81 7.30 2.86 -15.20
C LYS A 81 7.50 1.46 -15.76
N GLY A 82 8.54 1.30 -16.57
CA GLY A 82 9.06 -0.01 -16.99
C GLY A 82 8.00 -1.03 -17.42
N ARG A 83 8.28 -2.31 -17.18
CA ARG A 83 7.30 -3.39 -17.36
C ARG A 83 6.45 -3.50 -16.10
N LEU A 84 5.14 -3.60 -16.27
CA LEU A 84 4.19 -3.84 -15.18
C LEU A 84 3.67 -5.28 -15.20
N PHE A 85 3.49 -5.84 -14.01
CA PHE A 85 2.87 -7.12 -13.74
C PHE A 85 1.56 -6.88 -12.99
N HIS A 86 0.46 -7.43 -13.49
CA HIS A 86 -0.86 -7.22 -12.90
C HIS A 86 -1.08 -8.12 -11.70
N SER A 87 -1.67 -7.57 -10.64
CA SER A 87 -2.22 -8.37 -9.55
C SER A 87 -3.31 -9.31 -10.07
N PHE A 88 -3.35 -10.53 -9.54
CA PHE A 88 -4.40 -11.50 -9.79
C PHE A 88 -5.65 -11.24 -8.95
N VAL A 89 -5.47 -10.62 -7.78
CA VAL A 89 -6.56 -10.34 -6.83
C VAL A 89 -7.23 -8.99 -7.11
N HIS A 90 -6.45 -7.97 -7.46
CA HIS A 90 -6.91 -6.60 -7.62
C HIS A 90 -6.56 -6.04 -9.01
N PRO A 91 -7.50 -5.98 -9.97
CA PRO A 91 -7.23 -5.50 -11.33
C PRO A 91 -6.65 -4.08 -11.43
N GLN A 92 -6.85 -3.25 -10.40
CA GLN A 92 -6.36 -1.88 -10.29
C GLN A 92 -4.91 -1.80 -9.79
N VAL A 93 -4.36 -2.91 -9.29
CA VAL A 93 -3.01 -3.00 -8.74
C VAL A 93 -2.07 -3.55 -9.81
N ALA A 94 -0.89 -2.92 -9.91
CA ALA A 94 0.21 -3.41 -10.70
C ALA A 94 1.52 -3.34 -9.92
N TYR A 95 2.38 -4.32 -10.11
CA TYR A 95 3.73 -4.39 -9.60
C TYR A 95 4.70 -3.99 -10.72
N THR A 96 5.69 -3.17 -10.42
CA THR A 96 6.79 -2.95 -11.37
C THR A 96 7.66 -4.20 -11.49
N SER A 97 8.36 -4.37 -12.62
CA SER A 97 9.34 -5.44 -12.77
C SER A 97 10.38 -5.41 -11.66
N HIS A 98 10.85 -4.22 -11.31
CA HIS A 98 11.78 -4.02 -10.19
C HIS A 98 11.28 -4.62 -8.86
N CYS A 99 9.99 -4.48 -8.56
CA CYS A 99 9.38 -5.11 -7.38
C CYS A 99 9.41 -6.64 -7.46
N VAL A 100 9.01 -7.20 -8.60
CA VAL A 100 8.87 -8.65 -8.79
C VAL A 100 10.23 -9.33 -8.85
N ASP A 101 11.17 -8.76 -9.61
CA ASP A 101 12.51 -9.31 -9.81
C ASP A 101 13.27 -9.36 -8.48
N ARG A 102 13.27 -8.26 -7.71
CA ARG A 102 13.91 -8.23 -6.38
C ARG A 102 13.27 -9.18 -5.39
N PHE A 103 11.95 -9.30 -5.41
CA PHE A 103 11.26 -10.23 -4.53
C PHE A 103 11.65 -11.68 -4.87
N SER A 104 11.69 -12.03 -6.14
CA SER A 104 12.10 -13.36 -6.62
C SER A 104 13.55 -13.68 -6.23
N GLU A 105 14.48 -12.75 -6.47
CA GLU A 105 15.90 -12.90 -6.13
C GLU A 105 16.09 -13.16 -4.62
N ARG A 106 15.38 -12.41 -3.77
CA ARG A 106 15.53 -12.50 -2.30
C ARG A 106 14.85 -13.71 -1.69
N THR A 107 13.78 -14.19 -2.29
CA THR A 107 13.04 -15.35 -1.79
C THR A 107 13.53 -16.67 -2.41
N GLU A 108 14.52 -16.60 -3.30
CA GLU A 108 15.08 -17.73 -4.06
C GLU A 108 13.99 -18.62 -4.69
N THR A 109 12.85 -18.02 -5.04
CA THR A 109 11.69 -18.76 -5.54
C THR A 109 11.57 -18.68 -7.05
N GLY A 110 11.33 -19.84 -7.68
CA GLY A 110 10.92 -19.95 -9.07
C GLY A 110 9.40 -19.83 -9.26
N GLU A 111 8.65 -19.62 -8.18
CA GLU A 111 7.19 -19.48 -8.23
C GLU A 111 6.77 -18.08 -8.69
N ASN A 112 5.49 -17.95 -9.06
CA ASN A 112 4.94 -16.66 -9.46
C ASN A 112 4.83 -15.72 -8.26
N CYS A 113 5.84 -14.88 -8.08
CA CYS A 113 5.98 -13.92 -6.98
C CYS A 113 4.79 -12.98 -6.82
N VAL A 114 4.02 -12.72 -7.89
CA VAL A 114 2.83 -11.86 -7.82
C VAL A 114 1.76 -12.46 -6.89
N ILE A 115 1.66 -13.79 -6.81
CA ILE A 115 0.68 -14.45 -5.93
C ILE A 115 1.02 -14.15 -4.45
N SER A 116 2.29 -14.33 -4.07
CA SER A 116 2.75 -14.03 -2.70
C SER A 116 2.63 -12.54 -2.38
N LEU A 117 2.96 -11.67 -3.34
CA LEU A 117 2.82 -10.23 -3.18
C LEU A 117 1.35 -9.82 -3.01
N ASP A 118 0.41 -10.44 -3.73
CA ASP A 118 -1.03 -10.21 -3.57
C ASP A 118 -1.52 -10.58 -2.17
N ASP A 119 -1.09 -11.73 -1.66
CA ASP A 119 -1.45 -12.19 -0.30
C ASP A 119 -0.96 -11.19 0.77
N TYR A 120 0.27 -10.70 0.62
CA TYR A 120 0.85 -9.71 1.54
C TYR A 120 0.16 -8.34 1.39
N LEU A 121 -0.23 -7.97 0.18
CA LEU A 121 -0.89 -6.70 -0.12
C LEU A 121 -2.28 -6.63 0.50
N GLU A 122 -3.05 -7.72 0.57
CA GLU A 122 -4.39 -7.70 1.18
C GLU A 122 -4.34 -7.22 2.63
N GLU A 123 -3.35 -7.64 3.40
CA GLU A 123 -3.11 -7.12 4.75
C GLU A 123 -2.60 -5.68 4.71
N ALA A 124 -1.65 -5.37 3.83
CA ALA A 124 -1.00 -4.06 3.74
C ALA A 124 -2.00 -2.94 3.42
N LEU A 125 -3.01 -3.19 2.59
CA LEU A 125 -4.06 -2.22 2.22
C LEU A 125 -4.81 -1.63 3.43
N LEU A 126 -4.82 -2.31 4.57
CA LEU A 126 -5.46 -1.84 5.81
C LEU A 126 -4.69 -0.70 6.50
N THR A 127 -3.45 -0.48 6.06
CA THR A 127 -2.55 0.57 6.55
C THR A 127 -2.49 1.78 5.62
N PHE A 128 -3.27 1.78 4.54
CA PHE A 128 -3.36 2.92 3.63
C PHE A 128 -3.63 4.22 4.39
N GLY A 129 -2.85 5.25 4.08
CA GLY A 129 -2.92 6.57 4.69
C GLY A 129 -2.20 6.71 6.05
N LEU A 130 -1.66 5.62 6.63
CA LEU A 130 -0.84 5.73 7.84
C LEU A 130 0.53 6.31 7.56
N HIS A 131 1.21 5.79 6.52
CA HIS A 131 2.50 6.28 6.05
C HIS A 131 2.36 6.67 4.59
N GLU A 132 2.70 7.91 4.27
CA GLU A 132 2.57 8.42 2.91
C GLU A 132 3.50 7.65 1.97
N GLY A 133 2.96 7.08 0.89
CA GLY A 133 3.73 6.27 -0.06
C GLY A 133 4.09 4.86 0.41
N TYR A 134 3.73 4.45 1.63
CA TYR A 134 4.06 3.13 2.16
C TYR A 134 2.84 2.38 2.71
N LEU A 135 2.80 1.07 2.49
CA LEU A 135 1.87 0.14 3.16
C LEU A 135 2.66 -0.89 3.94
N ILE A 136 2.14 -1.30 5.09
CA ILE A 136 2.83 -2.16 6.03
C ILE A 136 2.04 -3.44 6.23
N CYS A 137 2.70 -4.59 6.12
CA CYS A 137 2.18 -5.89 6.54
C CYS A 137 3.18 -6.58 7.47
N ARG A 138 2.86 -7.81 7.90
CA ARG A 138 3.75 -8.59 8.77
C ARG A 138 5.05 -9.00 8.12
N HIS A 139 5.06 -9.17 6.81
CA HIS A 139 6.22 -9.65 6.06
C HIS A 139 7.15 -8.52 5.61
N GLY A 140 6.72 -7.26 5.75
CA GLY A 140 7.50 -6.12 5.29
C GLY A 140 6.65 -4.92 4.89
N VAL A 141 7.27 -4.06 4.07
CA VAL A 141 6.74 -2.76 3.66
C VAL A 141 6.70 -2.66 2.15
N PHE A 142 5.55 -2.27 1.61
CA PHE A 142 5.37 -1.92 0.22
C PHE A 142 5.55 -0.42 0.02
N ALA A 143 6.39 -0.02 -0.95
CA ALA A 143 6.39 1.34 -1.47
C ALA A 143 5.44 1.42 -2.67
N TYR A 144 4.53 2.40 -2.67
CA TYR A 144 3.51 2.55 -3.71
C TYR A 144 3.39 3.98 -4.23
N GLU A 145 2.73 4.11 -5.38
CA GLU A 145 2.26 5.38 -5.90
C GLU A 145 0.89 5.20 -6.56
N LEU A 146 0.04 6.23 -6.44
CA LEU A 146 -1.21 6.33 -7.17
C LEU A 146 -0.96 7.08 -8.47
N GLU A 147 -0.95 6.36 -9.59
CA GLU A 147 -0.68 6.93 -10.91
C GLU A 147 -1.82 6.57 -11.86
N ASN A 148 -2.43 7.57 -12.49
CA ASN A 148 -3.44 7.37 -13.54
C ASN A 148 -4.59 6.40 -13.16
N ASP A 149 -5.11 6.58 -11.94
CA ASP A 149 -6.13 5.73 -11.31
C ASP A 149 -5.73 4.24 -11.17
N ARG A 150 -4.42 3.95 -11.13
CA ARG A 150 -3.84 2.64 -10.75
C ARG A 150 -3.07 2.73 -9.45
N PHE A 151 -3.04 1.62 -8.73
CA PHE A 151 -2.20 1.42 -7.55
C PHE A 151 -0.91 0.73 -8.00
N VAL A 152 0.19 1.48 -8.10
CA VAL A 152 1.46 0.96 -8.60
C VAL A 152 2.40 0.67 -7.44
N ILE A 153 2.69 -0.61 -7.22
CA ILE A 153 3.70 -1.07 -6.27
C ILE A 153 5.08 -0.96 -6.91
N LYS A 154 5.92 -0.11 -6.33
CA LYS A 154 7.28 0.14 -6.79
C LYS A 154 8.25 -0.91 -6.27
N THR A 155 8.15 -1.28 -5.01
CA THR A 155 9.01 -2.28 -4.40
C THR A 155 8.39 -2.85 -3.14
N PHE A 156 8.90 -4.01 -2.71
CA PHE A 156 8.60 -4.62 -1.43
C PHE A 156 9.92 -4.82 -0.67
N ILE A 157 9.95 -4.39 0.58
CA ILE A 157 11.10 -4.51 1.48
C ILE A 157 10.69 -5.49 2.57
N SER A 158 11.33 -6.66 2.59
CA SER A 158 11.09 -7.67 3.63
C SER A 158 11.42 -7.10 5.00
N SER A 159 10.69 -7.54 6.03
CA SER A 159 10.90 -7.07 7.41
C SER A 159 12.33 -7.29 7.91
N GLU A 160 12.99 -8.35 7.44
CA GLU A 160 14.39 -8.69 7.76
C GLU A 160 15.40 -7.68 7.21
N MET A 161 15.02 -6.91 6.19
CA MET A 161 15.88 -5.93 5.53
C MET A 161 15.65 -4.49 6.00
N LEU A 162 14.80 -4.29 7.01
CA LEU A 162 14.52 -2.98 7.55
C LEU A 162 15.54 -2.65 8.63
N SER A 163 16.11 -1.44 8.57
CA SER A 163 16.96 -0.95 9.66
C SER A 163 16.14 -0.77 10.95
N GLU A 164 16.81 -0.73 12.11
CA GLU A 164 16.13 -0.51 13.39
C GLU A 164 15.31 0.80 13.37
N GLU A 165 15.81 1.85 12.74
CA GLU A 165 15.10 3.11 12.56
C GLU A 165 13.86 2.97 11.70
N GLN A 166 13.92 2.22 10.58
CA GLN A 166 12.78 1.95 9.72
C GLN A 166 11.73 1.08 10.43
N VAL A 167 12.18 0.09 11.22
CA VAL A 167 11.29 -0.70 12.06
C VAL A 167 10.58 0.22 13.06
N ARG A 168 11.30 1.10 13.75
CA ARG A 168 10.70 2.09 14.67
C ARG A 168 9.79 3.09 13.95
N GLN A 169 10.10 3.46 12.71
CA GLN A 169 9.29 4.41 11.94
C GLN A 169 7.97 3.79 11.47
N PHE A 170 8.02 2.61 10.85
CA PHE A 170 6.86 1.95 10.26
C PHE A 170 6.04 1.20 11.30
N TYR A 171 6.72 0.52 12.24
CA TYR A 171 6.07 -0.33 13.23
C TYR A 171 5.91 0.41 14.56
N GLY A 172 6.83 1.30 14.95
CA GLY A 172 6.72 2.08 16.20
C GLY A 172 6.52 1.22 17.47
N TRP A 173 6.38 1.87 18.63
CA TRP A 173 6.08 1.14 19.88
C TRP A 173 4.71 0.43 19.85
N ASP A 174 3.82 0.84 18.94
CA ASP A 174 2.43 0.41 18.88
C ASP A 174 2.19 -0.84 18.03
N VAL A 175 3.08 -1.19 17.08
CA VAL A 175 2.98 -2.42 16.27
C VAL A 175 3.79 -3.58 16.86
N VAL A 176 4.63 -3.32 17.88
CA VAL A 176 5.24 -4.36 18.73
C VAL A 176 4.19 -5.27 19.37
N SER A 177 2.97 -4.76 19.62
CA SER A 177 1.87 -5.59 20.13
C SER A 177 1.20 -6.49 19.08
N ALA A 178 1.53 -6.35 17.80
CA ALA A 178 1.10 -7.24 16.71
C ALA A 178 2.21 -8.21 16.24
N ILE A 179 3.45 -8.02 16.71
CA ILE A 179 4.65 -8.77 16.31
C ILE A 179 5.36 -9.21 17.60
N SER A 180 5.01 -10.38 18.15
CA SER A 180 5.87 -11.04 19.16
C SER A 180 7.15 -11.59 18.47
N PRO A 181 8.22 -11.97 19.20
CA PRO A 181 9.32 -11.11 19.61
C PRO A 181 10.68 -11.60 19.05
N GLU A 182 10.78 -11.87 17.75
CA GLU A 182 12.00 -12.48 17.16
C GLU A 182 12.56 -11.73 15.95
N ILE A 183 12.02 -10.57 15.57
CA ILE A 183 12.42 -9.87 14.33
C ILE A 183 13.18 -8.59 14.66
N ILE A 184 14.38 -8.75 15.20
CA ILE A 184 15.44 -7.74 15.05
C ILE A 184 16.67 -8.53 14.61
N ALA A 185 16.96 -8.52 13.31
CA ALA A 185 18.23 -9.03 12.81
C ALA A 185 19.32 -8.04 13.24
N GLU A 186 20.28 -8.52 14.03
CA GLU A 186 21.49 -7.79 14.39
C GLU A 186 22.49 -7.85 13.23
N ASP A 187 22.27 -7.12 12.13
CA ASP A 187 23.35 -6.78 11.20
C ASP A 187 23.01 -5.57 10.31
N ASP A 188 23.65 -4.43 10.57
CA ASP A 188 23.52 -3.19 9.79
C ASP A 188 24.23 -3.26 8.42
N SER A 189 24.82 -4.41 8.05
CA SER A 189 25.66 -4.52 6.85
C SER A 189 24.94 -4.83 5.52
N GLU A 190 23.62 -5.02 5.52
CA GLU A 190 22.85 -5.38 4.30
C GLU A 190 21.81 -4.33 3.83
N CYS A 191 21.87 -3.08 4.32
CA CYS A 191 20.97 -2.02 3.88
C CYS A 191 21.48 -1.28 2.61
N ASP A 192 20.98 -1.69 1.44
CA ASP A 192 21.38 -1.15 0.11
C ASP A 192 20.57 0.09 -0.36
N PHE A 193 19.81 0.76 0.53
CA PHE A 193 19.07 2.01 0.18
C PHE A 193 19.11 3.05 1.30
N LEU A 194 19.72 4.21 1.00
CA LEU A 194 19.54 5.45 1.76
C LEU A 194 18.27 6.15 1.30
N LEU A 195 17.40 6.52 2.25
CA LEU A 195 16.25 7.38 1.97
C LEU A 195 16.77 8.80 1.64
N ALA A 196 16.06 9.51 0.77
CA ALA A 196 16.49 10.79 0.20
C ALA A 196 16.68 11.94 1.21
N GLU A 197 16.41 11.72 2.49
CA GLU A 197 16.64 12.69 3.57
C GLU A 197 18.02 12.54 4.24
N ASP A 198 18.79 11.49 3.92
CA ASP A 198 20.15 11.26 4.46
C ASP A 198 21.28 11.64 3.48
N GLN A 199 21.05 12.59 2.56
CA GLN A 199 22.18 13.17 1.85
C GLN A 199 23.01 14.00 2.84
N PRO A 200 24.31 13.72 3.04
CA PRO A 200 25.15 14.62 3.81
C PRO A 200 25.13 15.97 3.12
N SER A 201 24.68 16.99 3.83
CA SER A 201 24.70 18.36 3.34
C SER A 201 26.10 18.66 2.82
N SER A 202 26.24 18.84 1.51
CA SER A 202 27.48 19.30 0.90
C SER A 202 27.74 20.70 1.43
N THR A 203 28.62 20.79 2.42
CA THR A 203 29.18 22.06 2.85
C THR A 203 30.15 22.48 1.75
N PRO A 204 29.97 23.64 1.10
CA PRO A 204 30.96 24.15 0.19
C PRO A 204 32.13 24.65 1.05
N SER A 205 33.28 23.99 0.96
CA SER A 205 34.54 24.53 1.45
C SER A 205 34.96 25.70 0.55
N GLY A 206 34.55 26.91 0.95
CA GLY A 206 35.14 28.16 0.50
C GLY A 206 36.43 28.46 1.29
N ASP A 207 37.48 28.74 0.54
CA ASP A 207 38.65 29.60 0.77
C ASP A 207 39.32 29.66 2.15
N LEU A 208 40.57 29.19 2.21
CA LEU A 208 41.79 30.03 2.29
C LEU A 208 43.07 29.18 2.21
#